data_AF-A0A502ED99-F1
#
_entry.id   AF-A0A502ED99-F1
#
_cell.length_a   1.000
_cell.length_b   1.000
_cell.length_c   1.000
_cell.angle_alpha   90.00
_cell.angle_beta   90.00
_cell.angle_gamma   90.00
#
_symmetry.space_group_name_H-M   'P 1'
#
loop_
_entity.id
_entity.type
_entity.pdbx_description
1 polymer ?
#
loop_
_entity_poly.entity_id
_entity_poly.type
_entity_poly.pdbx_seq_one_letter_code
_entity_poly.pdbx_strand_id
1 'polypeptide(L)' 'MLPDLADRVEIRDAAQGWLDRIDIHTAATDDRPADALLIRPDGCVAWAVTVEEPAERAVTGLRESLSTWVGR' A
#
# COMPACT_ATOMS: atom_id res chain seq x y z
N MET A 1 6.55 -4.99 2.04
CA MET A 1 5.52 -5.68 1.24
C MET A 1 4.28 -4.81 1.16
N LEU A 2 3.68 -4.67 -0.01
CA LEU A 2 2.45 -3.90 -0.22
C LEU A 2 1.33 -4.83 -0.74
N PRO A 3 0.53 -5.48 0.13
CA PRO A 3 -0.68 -6.15 -0.29
C PRO A 3 -1.73 -5.19 -0.85
N ASP A 4 -2.18 -5.44 -2.08
CA ASP A 4 -3.32 -4.78 -2.72
C ASP A 4 -4.51 -5.75 -2.71
N LEU A 5 -5.51 -5.43 -1.88
CA LEU A 5 -6.66 -6.30 -1.62
C LEU A 5 -7.87 -5.92 -2.48
N ALA A 6 -7.80 -4.79 -3.18
CA ALA A 6 -8.88 -4.26 -4.01
C ALA A 6 -8.45 -4.00 -5.47
N ASP A 7 -7.25 -4.44 -5.85
CA ASP A 7 -6.64 -4.25 -7.17
C ASP A 7 -6.62 -2.77 -7.61
N ARG A 8 -6.26 -1.87 -6.69
CA ARG A 8 -6.31 -0.41 -6.87
C ARG A 8 -5.14 0.05 -7.74
N VAL A 9 -5.43 0.43 -8.98
CA VAL A 9 -4.42 0.87 -9.97
C VAL A 9 -3.62 2.09 -9.47
N GLU A 10 -4.29 3.03 -8.81
CA GLU A 10 -3.67 4.24 -8.27
C GLU A 10 -2.60 3.94 -7.20
N ILE A 11 -2.74 2.85 -6.46
CA ILE A 11 -1.78 2.40 -5.45
C ILE A 11 -0.54 1.81 -6.13
N ARG A 12 -0.75 0.99 -7.16
CA ARG A 12 0.32 0.41 -7.98
C ARG A 12 1.11 1.49 -8.70
N ASP A 13 0.44 2.51 -9.24
CA ASP A 13 1.07 3.64 -9.92
C ASP A 13 1.87 4.51 -8.94
N ALA A 14 1.31 4.78 -7.76
CA ALA A 14 1.99 5.57 -6.73
C ALA A 14 3.25 4.88 -6.17
N ALA A 15 3.28 3.55 -6.18
CA ALA A 15 4.40 2.74 -5.71
C ALA A 15 5.50 2.48 -6.76
N GLN A 16 5.31 2.84 -8.03
CA GLN A 16 6.26 2.55 -9.13
C GLN A 16 7.71 2.97 -8.82
N GLY A 17 7.90 4.10 -8.13
CA GLY A 17 9.22 4.62 -7.76
C GLY A 17 9.98 3.80 -6.70
N TRP A 18 9.34 2.81 -6.08
CA TRP A 18 9.90 2.02 -4.98
C TRP A 18 9.92 0.51 -5.26
N LEU A 19 9.58 0.08 -6.48
CA LEU A 19 9.51 -1.34 -6.85
C LEU A 19 10.86 -2.08 -6.73
N ASP A 20 11.97 -1.34 -6.69
CA ASP A 20 13.31 -1.88 -6.41
C ASP A 20 13.49 -2.30 -4.94
N ARG A 21 12.64 -1.80 -4.03
CA ARG A 21 12.74 -1.99 -2.57
C ARG A 21 11.49 -2.61 -1.94
N ILE A 22 10.36 -2.61 -2.63
CA ILE A 22 9.12 -3.21 -2.15
C ILE A 22 8.51 -4.17 -3.17
N ASP A 23 8.02 -5.29 -2.67
CA ASP A 23 7.18 -6.21 -3.44
C ASP A 23 5.70 -5.83 -3.27
N ILE A 24 4.99 -5.73 -4.39
CA ILE A 24 3.53 -5.55 -4.43
C ILE A 24 2.90 -6.92 -4.66
N HIS A 25 1.94 -7.28 -3.82
CA HIS A 25 1.19 -8.54 -3.96
C HIS A 25 -0.29 -8.27 -4.03
N THR A 26 -0.93 -8.62 -5.14
CA THR A 26 -2.38 -8.68 -5.18
C THR A 26 -2.84 -9.92 -4.42
N ALA A 27 -3.65 -9.74 -3.38
CA ALA A 27 -4.18 -10.84 -2.58
C ALA A 27 -5.68 -10.70 -2.41
N ALA A 28 -6.43 -11.77 -2.65
CA ALA A 28 -7.85 -11.82 -2.33
C ALA A 28 -8.02 -12.29 -0.87
N THR A 29 -8.91 -11.63 -0.14
CA THR A 29 -9.30 -12.03 1.23
C THR A 29 -10.82 -12.02 1.33
N ASP A 30 -11.39 -13.06 1.94
CA ASP A 30 -12.85 -13.19 2.10
C ASP A 30 -13.43 -12.09 3.01
N ASP A 31 -12.64 -11.70 4.03
CA ASP A 31 -12.89 -10.52 4.84
C ASP A 31 -11.87 -9.45 4.45
N ARG A 32 -12.35 -8.35 3.86
CA ARG A 32 -11.52 -7.24 3.37
C ARG A 32 -11.58 -6.07 4.36
N PRO A 33 -10.70 -6.04 5.37
CA PRO A 33 -10.67 -4.94 6.35
C PRO A 33 -10.06 -3.65 5.81
N ALA A 34 -9.34 -3.72 4.69
CA ALA A 34 -8.63 -2.62 4.05
C ALA A 34 -8.51 -2.87 2.53
N ASP A 35 -8.33 -1.81 1.75
CA ASP A 35 -8.12 -1.91 0.30
C ASP A 35 -6.66 -2.17 -0.06
N ALA A 36 -5.72 -1.66 0.74
CA ALA A 36 -4.29 -1.94 0.61
C ALA A 36 -3.57 -1.75 1.95
N LEU A 37 -2.42 -2.41 2.12
CA LEU A 37 -1.61 -2.37 3.34
C LEU A 37 -0.14 -2.22 2.99
N LEU A 38 0.61 -1.39 3.72
CA LEU A 38 2.07 -1.43 3.70
C LEU A 38 2.57 -2.14 4.95
N ILE A 39 3.19 -3.30 4.76
CA ILE A 39 3.74 -4.14 5.83
C ILE A 39 5.26 -4.08 5.79
N ARG A 40 5.86 -3.77 6.93
CA ARG A 40 7.31 -3.73 7.15
C ARG A 40 7.88 -5.15 7.28
N PRO A 41 9.21 -5.34 7.11
CA PRO A 41 9.84 -6.65 7.25
C PRO A 41 9.67 -7.30 8.63
N ASP A 42 9.39 -6.51 9.67
CA ASP A 42 9.09 -6.99 11.03
C ASP A 42 7.62 -7.43 11.22
N GLY A 43 6.80 -7.34 10.17
CA GLY A 43 5.38 -7.73 10.20
C GLY A 43 4.44 -6.63 10.69
N CYS A 44 4.96 -5.44 11.04
CA CYS A 44 4.12 -4.31 11.45
C CYS A 44 3.49 -3.58 10.24
N VAL A 45 2.22 -3.17 10.39
CA VAL A 45 1.55 -2.30 9.41
C VAL A 45 2.06 -0.87 9.57
N ALA A 46 2.71 -0.34 8.52
CA ALA A 46 3.18 1.04 8.46
C ALA A 46 2.15 2.00 7.86
N TRP A 47 1.19 1.47 7.10
CA TRP A 47 0.10 2.24 6.50
C TRP A 47 -1.00 1.31 5.97
N ALA A 48 -2.23 1.82 5.88
CA ALA A 48 -3.38 1.10 5.36
C ALA A 48 -4.34 2.06 4.64
N VAL A 49 -4.99 1.59 3.57
CA VAL A 49 -6.15 2.25 2.93
C VAL A 49 -7.40 1.64 3.50
N THR A 50 -8.30 2.45 4.05
CA THR A 50 -9.61 1.92 4.47
C THR A 50 -10.48 1.63 3.25
N VAL A 51 -11.47 0.74 3.42
CA VAL A 51 -12.40 0.40 2.34
C VAL A 51 -13.08 1.66 1.81
N GLU A 52 -13.08 1.82 0.48
CA GLU A 52 -13.67 2.96 -0.25
C GLU A 52 -13.04 4.33 0.07
N GLU A 53 -11.83 4.35 0.62
CA GLU A 53 -11.11 5.61 0.81
C GLU A 53 -10.83 6.29 -0.55
N PRO A 54 -11.00 7.63 -0.68
CA PRO A 54 -10.69 8.34 -1.91
C PRO A 54 -9.23 8.15 -2.36
N ALA A 55 -9.07 7.92 -3.67
CA ALA A 55 -7.78 7.67 -4.30
C ALA A 55 -6.71 8.72 -3.95
N GLU A 56 -7.06 10.01 -3.95
CA GLU A 56 -6.11 11.10 -3.65
C GLU A 56 -5.51 11.00 -2.25
N ARG A 57 -6.36 10.68 -1.25
CA ARG A 57 -5.91 10.49 0.14
C ARG A 57 -5.05 9.23 0.25
N ALA A 58 -5.49 8.14 -0.37
CA ALA A 58 -4.75 6.89 -0.36
C ALA A 58 -3.35 7.03 -1.01
N VAL A 59 -3.27 7.67 -2.18
CA VAL A 59 -2.00 7.93 -2.87
C VAL A 59 -1.08 8.83 -2.06
N THR A 60 -1.61 9.87 -1.43
CA THR A 60 -0.82 10.79 -0.60
C THR A 60 -0.24 10.06 0.61
N GLY A 61 -1.08 9.35 1.37
CA GLY A 61 -0.65 8.60 2.55
C GLY A 61 0.36 7.50 2.21
N LEU A 62 0.19 6.81 1.07
CA LEU A 62 1.16 5.81 0.61
C LEU A 62 2.53 6.44 0.37
N ARG A 63 2.59 7.55 -0.39
CA ARG A 63 3.87 8.21 -0.70
C ARG A 63 4.59 8.71 0.55
N GLU A 64 3.84 9.28 1.49
CA GLU A 64 4.39 9.71 2.78
C GLU A 64 4.97 8.52 3.56
N SER A 65 4.22 7.42 3.65
CA SER A 65 4.66 6.22 4.34
C SER A 65 5.88 5.57 3.67
N LEU A 66 5.88 5.44 2.34
CA LEU A 66 7.04 4.95 1.59
C LEU A 66 8.26 5.83 1.81
N SER A 67 8.12 7.15 1.74
CA SER A 67 9.24 8.07 1.98
C SER A 67 9.80 7.98 3.40
N THR A 68 8.94 7.69 4.39
CA THR A 68 9.31 7.58 5.81
C THR A 68 10.01 6.26 6.12
N TRP A 69 9.47 5.14 5.62
CA TRP A 69 9.90 3.80 6.04
C TRP A 69 10.82 3.10 5.04
N VAL A 70 10.71 3.43 3.75
CA VAL A 70 11.50 2.84 2.66
C VAL A 70 12.57 3.82 2.17
N GLY A 71 12.40 5.11 2.46
CA GLY A 71 13.25 6.19 1.96
C GLY A 71 12.78 6.68 0.59
N ARG A 72 13.54 7.57 -0.04
CA ARG A 72 13.25 8.07 -1.39
C ARG A 72 13.90 7.22 -2.48
#